data_AF-A0A953KK65-F1
#
_entry.id   AF-A0A953KK65-F1
#
_cell.length_a   1.000
_cell.length_b   1.000
_cell.length_c   1.000
_cell.angle_alpha   90.00
_cell.angle_beta   90.00
_cell.angle_gamma   90.00
#
_symmetry.space_group_name_H-M   'P 1'
#
loop_
_entity.id
_entity.type
_entity.pdbx_description
1 polymer ?
#
loop_
_entity_poly.entity_id
_entity_poly.type
_entity_poly.pdbx_seq_one_letter_code
_entity_poly.pdbx_strand_id
1 'polypeptide(L)'
;MGCFLFLDFFTLHNEYMEVPDFKGVYTRDLDKFVSGKDIEYEIVDSVYNDKLPKGSVVDQEPKAAATVKQGRTIYLTVNARVNKKVAMPNLIDLSLRQAKSLLESYGLQVGRLTYVEGLPPIMHQNFQGKPIAPNTQIDVGSSIDLVLGLGNKNSLIAVPELFGMTLSEVRSVLLSANLSLGMVNKDETASDTLYARVFRQAPQPNSTDGLYEGARVNIWLTGSEEVLESESKQNIQIE
;
A
#
# COMPACT_ATOMS: atom_id res chain seq x y z
N MET A 1 -69.01 24.81 31.30
CA MET A 1 -69.28 24.36 29.92
C MET A 1 -68.35 25.14 29.01
N GLY A 2 -67.27 24.52 28.52
CA GLY A 2 -66.31 25.18 27.64
C GLY A 2 -64.90 25.17 28.19
N CYS A 3 -64.14 24.11 27.88
CA CYS A 3 -62.70 24.16 27.60
C CYS A 3 -62.18 22.76 27.19
N PHE A 4 -62.85 22.05 26.28
CA PHE A 4 -62.37 20.72 25.84
C PHE A 4 -62.63 20.39 24.35
N LEU A 5 -62.94 21.38 23.52
CA LEU A 5 -63.24 21.16 22.09
C LEU A 5 -62.37 22.02 21.17
N PHE A 6 -61.06 22.11 21.44
CA PHE A 6 -60.14 22.83 20.54
C PHE A 6 -58.72 22.25 20.48
N LEU A 7 -58.55 20.97 20.83
CA LEU A 7 -57.29 20.24 20.62
C LEU A 7 -57.41 19.06 19.63
N ASP A 8 -58.57 18.90 18.97
CA ASP A 8 -58.76 17.89 17.93
C ASP A 8 -58.52 18.42 16.50
N PHE A 9 -58.21 19.72 16.34
CA PHE A 9 -58.02 20.35 15.02
C PHE A 9 -56.54 20.48 14.59
N PHE A 10 -55.59 20.25 15.49
CA PHE A 10 -54.13 20.35 15.23
C PHE A 10 -53.40 19.01 15.28
N THR A 11 -54.13 17.90 15.24
CA THR A 11 -53.59 16.59 14.87
C THR A 11 -54.43 16.10 13.71
N LEU A 12 -53.95 16.33 12.48
CA LEU A 12 -54.43 15.64 11.28
C LEU A 12 -54.58 14.16 11.64
N HIS A 13 -55.84 13.75 11.75
CA HIS A 13 -56.24 12.45 12.24
C HIS A 13 -55.63 11.36 11.37
N ASN A 14 -54.83 10.48 11.99
CA ASN A 14 -54.74 9.05 11.68
C ASN A 14 -54.61 8.59 10.22
N GLU A 15 -54.09 9.41 9.31
CA GLU A 15 -53.81 8.93 7.97
C GLU A 15 -52.43 8.27 7.94
N TYR A 16 -52.48 6.94 8.03
CA TYR A 16 -51.33 6.08 7.83
C TYR A 16 -51.28 5.63 6.38
N MET A 17 -50.08 5.47 5.87
CA MET A 17 -49.80 4.97 4.53
C MET A 17 -48.89 3.75 4.63
N GLU A 18 -49.15 2.75 3.78
CA GLU A 18 -48.21 1.67 3.55
C GLU A 18 -47.08 2.12 2.63
N VAL A 19 -45.85 1.88 3.08
CA VAL A 19 -44.64 2.25 2.35
C VAL A 19 -44.49 1.38 1.10
N PRO A 20 -44.43 1.97 -0.12
CA PRO A 20 -44.20 1.22 -1.34
C PRO A 20 -42.81 0.57 -1.36
N ASP A 21 -42.67 -0.47 -2.18
CA ASP A 21 -41.37 -1.06 -2.46
C ASP A 21 -40.67 -0.29 -3.59
N PHE A 22 -39.57 0.37 -3.24
CA PHE A 22 -38.69 1.08 -4.15
C PHE A 22 -37.56 0.19 -4.69
N LYS A 23 -37.37 -1.01 -4.15
CA LYS A 23 -36.24 -1.87 -4.48
C LYS A 23 -36.22 -2.21 -5.97
N GLY A 24 -35.07 -1.99 -6.61
CA GLY A 24 -34.89 -2.23 -8.05
C GLY A 24 -35.43 -1.12 -8.96
N VAL A 25 -36.18 -0.15 -8.43
CA VAL A 25 -36.60 1.03 -9.21
C VAL A 25 -35.36 1.86 -9.57
N TYR A 26 -35.27 2.28 -10.84
CA TYR A 26 -34.17 3.13 -11.28
C TYR A 26 -34.38 4.57 -10.82
N THR A 27 -33.28 5.20 -10.42
CA THR A 27 -33.21 6.64 -10.06
C THR A 27 -33.91 7.57 -11.05
N ARG A 28 -33.84 7.28 -12.36
CA ARG A 28 -34.49 8.07 -13.43
C ARG A 28 -36.01 7.93 -13.48
N ASP A 29 -36.53 6.86 -12.89
CA ASP A 29 -37.94 6.47 -12.93
C ASP A 29 -38.63 6.72 -11.56
N LEU A 30 -37.89 7.16 -10.54
CA LEU A 30 -38.40 7.43 -9.19
C LEU A 30 -39.51 8.49 -9.20
N ASP A 31 -39.30 9.62 -9.89
CA ASP A 31 -40.30 10.70 -9.97
C ASP A 31 -41.62 10.22 -10.56
N LYS A 32 -41.55 9.36 -11.57
CA LYS A 32 -42.74 8.73 -12.18
C LYS A 32 -43.39 7.71 -11.24
N PHE A 33 -42.58 7.00 -10.46
CA PHE A 33 -43.04 5.97 -9.54
C PHE A 33 -43.79 6.55 -8.32
N VAL A 34 -43.38 7.73 -7.85
CA VAL A 34 -44.05 8.47 -6.77
C VAL A 34 -45.12 9.43 -7.27
N SER A 35 -45.11 9.80 -8.56
CA SER A 35 -46.14 10.66 -9.15
C SER A 35 -47.55 10.13 -8.88
N GLY A 36 -48.38 10.95 -8.24
CA GLY A 36 -49.75 10.61 -7.87
C GLY A 36 -49.89 9.87 -6.53
N LYS A 37 -48.78 9.62 -5.82
CA LYS A 37 -48.75 9.16 -4.43
C LYS A 37 -48.27 10.33 -3.57
N ASP A 38 -48.88 10.53 -2.41
CA ASP A 38 -48.49 11.59 -1.47
C ASP A 38 -47.23 11.17 -0.68
N ILE A 39 -46.13 10.97 -1.42
CA ILE A 39 -44.89 10.35 -0.95
C ILE A 39 -43.70 11.21 -1.36
N GLU A 40 -42.90 11.57 -0.37
CA GLU A 40 -41.60 12.20 -0.57
C GLU A 40 -40.49 11.16 -0.42
N TYR A 41 -39.42 11.32 -1.20
CA TYR A 41 -38.24 10.47 -1.09
C TYR A 41 -36.96 11.30 -1.12
N GLU A 42 -35.91 10.81 -0.48
CA GLU A 42 -34.59 11.41 -0.49
C GLU A 42 -33.52 10.33 -0.65
N ILE A 43 -32.57 10.54 -1.56
CA ILE A 43 -31.42 9.64 -1.72
C ILE A 43 -30.34 10.08 -0.74
N VAL A 44 -30.14 9.28 0.31
CA VAL A 44 -29.22 9.63 1.40
C VAL A 44 -27.84 9.01 1.26
N ASP A 45 -27.74 7.88 0.56
CA ASP A 45 -26.49 7.14 0.42
C ASP A 45 -26.41 6.39 -0.92
N SER A 46 -25.19 6.04 -1.29
CA SER A 46 -24.92 5.20 -2.44
C SER A 46 -23.89 4.14 -2.12
N VAL A 47 -24.20 2.89 -2.45
CA VAL A 47 -23.31 1.74 -2.29
C VAL A 47 -22.86 1.23 -3.65
N TYR A 48 -21.68 0.64 -3.75
CA TYR A 48 -21.26 -0.03 -4.99
C TYR A 48 -21.39 -1.53 -4.85
N ASN A 49 -22.21 -2.15 -5.70
CA ASN A 49 -22.34 -3.59 -5.79
C ASN A 49 -22.49 -4.05 -7.25
N ASP A 50 -21.49 -4.78 -7.76
CA ASP A 50 -21.46 -5.30 -9.13
C ASP A 50 -22.60 -6.27 -9.45
N LYS A 51 -23.18 -6.93 -8.43
CA LYS A 51 -24.26 -7.91 -8.62
C LYS A 51 -25.64 -7.26 -8.79
N LEU A 52 -25.75 -5.97 -8.52
CA LEU A 52 -27.02 -5.24 -8.55
C LEU A 52 -27.06 -4.28 -9.75
N PRO A 53 -28.25 -3.96 -10.29
CA PRO A 53 -28.38 -2.98 -11.37
C PRO A 53 -27.81 -1.62 -10.93
N LYS A 54 -27.04 -0.97 -11.80
CA LYS A 54 -26.45 0.33 -11.52
C LYS A 54 -27.52 1.42 -11.55
N GLY A 55 -27.52 2.30 -10.56
CA GLY A 55 -28.49 3.38 -10.44
C GLY A 55 -29.89 2.94 -10.04
N SER A 56 -30.07 1.70 -9.56
CA SER A 56 -31.31 1.25 -8.92
C SER A 56 -31.25 1.41 -7.40
N VAL A 57 -32.41 1.54 -6.76
CA VAL A 57 -32.51 1.48 -5.30
C VAL A 57 -32.15 0.08 -4.81
N VAL A 58 -31.27 0.02 -3.82
CA VAL A 58 -30.78 -1.21 -3.19
C VAL A 58 -31.48 -1.45 -1.86
N ASP A 59 -31.67 -0.37 -1.10
CA ASP A 59 -32.34 -0.39 0.19
C ASP A 59 -33.18 0.87 0.39
N GLN A 60 -34.15 0.77 1.29
CA GLN A 60 -35.00 1.88 1.70
C GLN A 60 -35.22 1.85 3.22
N GLU A 61 -35.46 3.02 3.78
CA GLU A 61 -35.90 3.21 5.15
C GLU A 61 -36.95 4.32 5.19
N PRO A 62 -38.20 4.06 5.64
CA PRO A 62 -38.71 2.82 6.23
C PRO A 62 -38.85 1.64 5.26
N LYS A 63 -38.91 0.41 5.78
CA LYS A 63 -39.03 -0.82 4.97
C LYS A 63 -40.36 -0.90 4.21
N ALA A 64 -40.35 -1.60 3.08
CA ALA A 64 -41.55 -1.83 2.27
C ALA A 64 -42.66 -2.50 3.09
N ALA A 65 -43.91 -2.15 2.79
CA ALA A 65 -45.12 -2.55 3.52
C ALA A 65 -45.17 -2.12 5.00
N ALA A 66 -44.20 -1.36 5.50
CA ALA A 66 -44.33 -0.73 6.81
C ALA A 66 -45.44 0.32 6.78
N THR A 67 -46.14 0.47 7.90
CA THR A 67 -47.19 1.49 8.06
C THR A 67 -46.59 2.72 8.72
N VAL A 68 -46.63 3.86 8.03
CA VAL A 68 -46.08 5.13 8.54
C VAL A 68 -47.12 6.24 8.44
N LYS A 69 -46.92 7.32 9.19
CA LYS A 69 -47.76 8.51 9.06
C LYS A 69 -47.57 9.13 7.68
N GLN A 70 -48.63 9.66 7.09
CA GLN A 70 -48.55 10.46 5.87
C GLN A 70 -47.54 11.61 5.99
N GLY A 71 -46.94 12.00 4.86
CA GLY A 71 -45.89 13.01 4.79
C GLY A 71 -44.52 12.53 5.30
N ARG A 72 -44.34 11.22 5.55
CA ARG A 72 -43.03 10.68 5.92
C ARG A 72 -42.13 10.54 4.69
N THR A 73 -40.99 11.23 4.70
CA THR A 73 -39.93 11.06 3.70
C THR A 73 -39.33 9.65 3.77
N ILE A 74 -39.22 8.99 2.62
CA ILE A 74 -38.58 7.68 2.47
C ILE A 74 -37.13 7.89 2.04
N TYR A 75 -36.20 7.41 2.85
CA TYR A 75 -34.78 7.49 2.56
C TYR A 75 -34.36 6.29 1.72
N LEU A 76 -33.68 6.56 0.61
CA LEU A 76 -33.28 5.55 -0.36
C LEU A 76 -31.75 5.45 -0.41
N THR A 77 -31.25 4.22 -0.45
CA THR A 77 -29.85 3.90 -0.74
C THR A 77 -29.78 3.32 -2.14
N VAL A 78 -28.99 3.93 -3.01
CA VAL A 78 -28.92 3.55 -4.43
C VAL A 78 -27.60 2.85 -4.78
N ASN A 79 -27.62 1.99 -5.79
CA ASN A 79 -26.40 1.41 -6.33
C ASN A 79 -25.69 2.46 -7.19
N ALA A 80 -24.45 2.80 -6.86
CA ALA A 80 -23.69 3.81 -7.57
C ALA A 80 -23.50 3.41 -9.04
N ARG A 81 -23.64 4.40 -9.95
CA ARG A 81 -23.41 4.18 -11.39
C ARG A 81 -21.94 4.07 -11.75
N VAL A 82 -21.08 4.72 -10.97
CA VAL A 82 -19.64 4.79 -11.20
C VAL A 82 -18.94 4.37 -9.90
N ASN A 83 -17.87 3.61 -10.04
CA ASN A 83 -16.96 3.32 -8.93
C ASN A 83 -16.43 4.62 -8.33
N LYS A 84 -16.20 4.62 -7.02
CA LYS A 84 -15.41 5.70 -6.42
C LYS A 84 -14.04 5.69 -7.08
N LYS A 85 -13.61 6.84 -7.58
CA LYS A 85 -12.29 7.01 -8.19
C LYS A 85 -11.32 7.66 -7.22
N VAL A 86 -10.07 7.26 -7.34
CA VAL A 86 -8.93 7.80 -6.61
C VAL A 86 -7.83 8.19 -7.59
N ALA A 87 -7.06 9.20 -7.23
CA ALA A 87 -5.90 9.62 -8.01
C ALA A 87 -4.76 8.60 -7.83
N MET A 88 -4.16 8.17 -8.94
CA MET A 88 -2.99 7.29 -8.92
C MET A 88 -1.83 7.96 -8.15
N PRO A 89 -1.35 7.39 -7.03
CA PRO A 89 -0.17 7.92 -6.36
C PRO A 89 1.08 7.78 -7.26
N ASN A 90 2.11 8.60 -7.00
CA ASN A 90 3.42 8.39 -7.59
C ASN A 90 4.19 7.36 -6.76
N LEU A 91 4.49 6.20 -7.36
CA LEU A 91 5.21 5.11 -6.71
C LEU A 91 6.67 5.00 -7.17
N ILE A 92 7.08 5.82 -8.14
CA ILE A 92 8.45 5.85 -8.66
C ILE A 92 9.40 6.27 -7.53
N ASP A 93 10.56 5.64 -7.47
CA ASP A 93 11.61 5.87 -6.46
C ASP A 93 11.23 5.55 -5.00
N LEU A 94 10.03 5.00 -4.76
CA LEU A 94 9.64 4.51 -3.44
C LEU A 94 10.13 3.08 -3.21
N SER A 95 10.46 2.75 -1.97
CA SER A 95 10.64 1.34 -1.58
C SER A 95 9.34 0.56 -1.74
N LEU A 96 9.43 -0.75 -2.01
CA LEU A 96 8.26 -1.63 -2.12
C LEU A 96 7.34 -1.53 -0.89
N ARG A 97 7.93 -1.40 0.30
CA ARG A 97 7.19 -1.23 1.55
C ARG A 97 6.39 0.07 1.58
N GLN A 98 7.01 1.19 1.21
CA GLN A 98 6.33 2.48 1.13
C GLN A 98 5.22 2.47 0.07
N ALA A 99 5.50 1.92 -1.11
CA ALA A 99 4.53 1.83 -2.19
C ALA A 99 3.31 1.00 -1.80
N LYS A 100 3.51 -0.13 -1.10
CA LYS A 100 2.42 -0.96 -0.59
C LYS A 100 1.53 -0.19 0.39
N SER A 101 2.12 0.47 1.38
CA SER A 101 1.36 1.29 2.34
C SER A 101 0.61 2.43 1.66
N LEU A 102 1.22 3.07 0.65
CA LEU A 102 0.60 4.16 -0.07
C LEU A 102 -0.60 3.66 -0.90
N LEU A 103 -0.45 2.55 -1.63
CA LEU A 103 -1.55 1.92 -2.38
C LEU A 103 -2.72 1.56 -1.46
N GLU A 104 -2.45 0.91 -0.32
CA GLU A 104 -3.48 0.54 0.66
C GLU A 104 -4.23 1.77 1.19
N SER A 105 -3.53 2.87 1.48
CA SER A 105 -4.15 4.11 1.96
C SER A 105 -5.08 4.79 0.94
N TYR A 106 -4.86 4.54 -0.37
CA TYR A 106 -5.72 5.01 -1.45
C TYR A 106 -6.82 3.99 -1.80
N GLY A 107 -6.91 2.87 -1.07
CA GLY A 107 -7.84 1.78 -1.38
C GLY A 107 -7.50 1.04 -2.67
N LEU A 108 -6.25 1.07 -3.11
CA LEU A 108 -5.71 0.33 -4.24
C LEU A 108 -5.00 -0.93 -3.75
N GLN A 109 -4.82 -1.91 -4.64
CA GLN A 109 -4.18 -3.17 -4.33
C GLN A 109 -2.83 -3.30 -5.04
N VAL A 110 -1.89 -4.01 -4.42
CA VAL A 110 -0.66 -4.42 -5.09
C VAL A 110 -0.98 -5.57 -6.05
N GLY A 111 -0.65 -5.38 -7.33
CA GLY A 111 -0.77 -6.38 -8.38
C GLY A 111 0.50 -7.21 -8.52
N ARG A 112 0.88 -7.47 -9.77
CA ARG A 112 2.08 -8.23 -10.13
C ARG A 112 3.34 -7.42 -9.84
N LEU A 113 4.33 -8.06 -9.22
CA LEU A 113 5.68 -7.54 -9.09
C LEU A 113 6.56 -8.14 -10.18
N THR A 114 7.20 -7.29 -10.98
CA THR A 114 8.15 -7.70 -12.02
C THR A 114 9.52 -7.14 -11.69
N TYR A 115 10.55 -7.97 -11.71
CA TYR A 115 11.91 -7.57 -11.41
C TYR A 115 12.71 -7.50 -12.71
N VAL A 116 13.36 -6.37 -12.95
CA VAL A 116 14.14 -6.09 -14.17
C VAL A 116 15.52 -5.57 -13.83
N GLU A 117 16.45 -5.69 -14.77
CA GLU A 117 17.74 -5.01 -14.68
C GLU A 117 17.53 -3.49 -14.76
N GLY A 118 18.10 -2.76 -13.81
CA GLY A 118 17.91 -1.32 -13.67
C GLY A 118 18.04 -0.86 -12.23
N LEU A 119 18.13 0.46 -12.00
CA LEU A 119 18.36 1.00 -10.66
C LEU A 119 17.16 0.75 -9.74
N PRO A 120 17.36 0.20 -8.52
CA PRO A 120 16.32 0.14 -7.50
C PRO A 120 15.91 1.56 -7.08
N PRO A 121 14.70 1.77 -6.55
CA PRO A 121 13.72 0.76 -6.12
C PRO A 121 12.63 0.44 -7.17
N ILE A 122 11.60 1.29 -7.32
CA ILE A 122 10.51 1.10 -8.30
C ILE A 122 10.76 1.99 -9.51
N MET A 123 10.83 1.38 -10.69
CA MET A 123 11.07 2.07 -11.96
C MET A 123 9.77 2.44 -12.67
N HIS A 124 8.80 1.52 -12.68
CA HIS A 124 7.53 1.72 -13.37
C HIS A 124 6.34 1.23 -12.55
N GLN A 125 5.23 1.93 -12.74
CA GLN A 125 3.90 1.57 -12.25
C GLN A 125 2.98 1.36 -13.45
N ASN A 126 2.29 0.23 -13.46
CA ASN A 126 1.43 -0.18 -14.56
C ASN A 126 0.03 -0.50 -14.05
N PHE A 127 -0.97 -0.21 -14.87
CA PHE A 127 -2.35 -0.61 -14.67
C PHE A 127 -2.84 -1.36 -15.91
N GLN A 128 -3.36 -2.57 -15.71
CA GLN A 128 -3.84 -3.43 -16.81
C GLN A 128 -2.77 -3.66 -17.91
N GLY A 129 -1.52 -3.85 -17.50
CA GLY A 129 -0.40 -4.09 -18.42
C GLY A 129 0.11 -2.85 -19.17
N LYS A 130 -0.38 -1.65 -18.86
CA LYS A 130 0.08 -0.39 -19.47
C LYS A 130 0.64 0.58 -18.43
N PRO A 131 1.65 1.41 -18.77
CA PRO A 131 2.15 2.46 -17.89
C PRO A 131 1.04 3.42 -17.49
N ILE A 132 1.00 3.80 -16.22
CA ILE A 132 0.03 4.76 -15.70
C ILE A 132 0.71 5.95 -15.03
N ALA A 133 0.34 7.16 -15.46
CA ALA A 133 0.86 8.38 -14.88
C ALA A 133 0.25 8.66 -13.50
N PRO A 134 1.01 9.29 -12.58
CA PRO A 134 0.45 9.83 -11.34
C PRO A 134 -0.74 10.76 -11.62
N ASN A 135 -1.64 10.90 -10.64
CA ASN A 135 -2.89 11.68 -10.70
C ASN A 135 -3.94 11.19 -11.71
N THR A 136 -3.68 10.11 -12.45
CA THR A 136 -4.70 9.47 -13.30
C THR A 136 -5.82 8.92 -12.41
N GLN A 137 -7.08 9.12 -12.80
CA GLN A 137 -8.23 8.65 -12.05
C GLN A 137 -8.46 7.15 -12.27
N ILE A 138 -8.39 6.37 -11.20
CA ILE A 138 -8.57 4.91 -11.21
C ILE A 138 -9.68 4.54 -10.23
N ASP A 139 -10.41 3.47 -10.54
CA ASP A 139 -11.40 2.90 -9.63
C ASP A 139 -10.74 2.33 -8.37
N VAL A 140 -11.31 2.62 -7.20
CA VAL A 140 -10.91 2.02 -5.92
C VAL A 140 -11.00 0.49 -6.02
N GLY A 141 -10.04 -0.21 -5.41
CA GLY A 141 -9.89 -1.66 -5.48
C GLY A 141 -9.07 -2.17 -6.66
N SER A 142 -8.69 -1.29 -7.59
CA SER A 142 -7.82 -1.64 -8.72
C SER A 142 -6.44 -2.14 -8.26
N SER A 143 -5.93 -3.16 -8.95
CA SER A 143 -4.58 -3.69 -8.74
C SER A 143 -3.56 -2.95 -9.61
N ILE A 144 -2.47 -2.49 -9.01
CA ILE A 144 -1.36 -1.81 -9.69
C ILE A 144 -0.14 -2.74 -9.74
N ASP A 145 0.33 -3.00 -10.95
CA ASP A 145 1.53 -3.79 -11.18
C ASP A 145 2.77 -2.90 -11.03
N LEU A 146 3.83 -3.41 -10.39
CA LEU A 146 5.06 -2.68 -10.12
C LEU A 146 6.24 -3.35 -10.81
N VAL A 147 7.09 -2.53 -11.41
CA VAL A 147 8.38 -2.96 -11.99
C VAL A 147 9.49 -2.44 -11.09
N LEU A 148 10.26 -3.36 -10.52
CA LEU A 148 11.35 -3.08 -9.60
C LEU A 148 12.70 -3.29 -10.29
N GLY A 149 13.62 -2.36 -10.07
CA GLY A 149 15.01 -2.50 -10.47
C GLY A 149 15.77 -3.39 -9.50
N LEU A 150 16.50 -4.38 -10.01
CA LEU A 150 17.38 -5.25 -9.23
C LEU A 150 18.83 -4.75 -9.14
N GLY A 151 19.16 -3.64 -9.80
CA GLY A 151 20.52 -3.24 -10.13
C GLY A 151 20.96 -3.81 -11.49
N ASN A 152 22.06 -3.27 -12.05
CA ASN A 152 22.64 -3.77 -13.29
C ASN A 152 23.71 -4.84 -12.96
N LYS A 153 23.61 -6.03 -13.57
CA LYS A 153 24.66 -7.08 -13.45
C LYS A 153 26.06 -6.62 -13.89
N ASN A 154 26.13 -5.62 -14.78
CA ASN A 154 27.40 -5.05 -15.27
C ASN A 154 28.03 -4.00 -14.33
N SER A 155 27.39 -3.71 -13.19
CA SER A 155 27.91 -2.81 -12.14
C SER A 155 28.09 -3.54 -10.81
N LEU A 156 28.19 -4.88 -10.86
CA LEU A 156 28.55 -5.65 -9.70
C LEU A 156 30.03 -5.37 -9.38
N ILE A 157 30.24 -4.67 -8.27
CA ILE A 157 31.54 -4.45 -7.68
C ILE A 157 31.98 -5.78 -7.07
N ALA A 158 33.18 -6.23 -7.42
CA ALA A 158 33.78 -7.39 -6.77
C ALA A 158 33.86 -7.15 -5.26
N VAL A 159 33.47 -8.13 -4.45
CA VAL A 159 33.56 -7.99 -2.99
C VAL A 159 35.05 -7.84 -2.65
N PRO A 160 35.50 -6.67 -2.11
CA PRO A 160 36.90 -6.47 -1.81
C PRO A 160 37.31 -7.39 -0.65
N GLU A 161 38.56 -7.85 -0.70
CA GLU A 161 39.18 -8.56 0.42
C GLU A 161 39.67 -7.56 1.46
N LEU A 162 39.12 -7.66 2.67
CA LEU A 162 39.40 -6.74 3.77
C LEU A 162 40.18 -7.43 4.91
N PHE A 163 40.48 -8.72 4.79
CA PHE A 163 41.17 -9.49 5.82
C PHE A 163 42.52 -8.86 6.19
N GLY A 164 42.80 -8.76 7.49
CA GLY A 164 44.03 -8.18 8.03
C GLY A 164 44.10 -6.65 7.99
N MET A 165 43.17 -5.96 7.31
CA MET A 165 43.18 -4.50 7.21
C MET A 165 42.68 -3.83 8.49
N THR A 166 43.15 -2.61 8.73
CA THR A 166 42.67 -1.72 9.79
C THR A 166 41.35 -1.04 9.39
N LEU A 167 40.61 -0.53 10.38
CA LEU A 167 39.34 0.17 10.11
C LEU A 167 39.49 1.38 9.17
N SER A 168 40.62 2.09 9.22
CA SER A 168 40.89 3.24 8.35
C SER A 168 41.12 2.83 6.89
N GLU A 169 41.85 1.73 6.68
CA GLU A 169 42.09 1.16 5.34
C GLU A 169 40.80 0.64 4.74
N VAL A 170 40.02 -0.13 5.52
CA VAL A 170 38.71 -0.65 5.09
C VAL A 170 37.80 0.47 4.60
N ARG A 171 37.71 1.57 5.32
CA ARG A 171 36.90 2.72 4.91
C ARG A 171 37.35 3.29 3.57
N SER A 172 38.67 3.38 3.36
CA SER A 172 39.24 3.92 2.12
C SER A 172 38.95 3.01 0.93
N VAL A 173 39.12 1.69 1.11
CA VAL A 173 38.83 0.68 0.09
C VAL A 173 37.34 0.69 -0.26
N LEU A 174 36.46 0.63 0.74
CA LEU A 174 35.01 0.66 0.50
C LEU A 174 34.57 1.94 -0.20
N LEU A 175 35.09 3.11 0.20
CA LEU A 175 34.78 4.38 -0.45
C LEU A 175 35.22 4.38 -1.93
N SER A 176 36.44 3.92 -2.21
CA SER A 176 36.96 3.85 -3.59
C SER A 176 36.18 2.89 -4.48
N ALA A 177 35.56 1.88 -3.87
CA ALA A 177 34.73 0.89 -4.53
C ALA A 177 33.23 1.29 -4.57
N ASN A 178 32.86 2.51 -4.16
CA ASN A 178 31.47 2.95 -4.01
C ASN A 178 30.61 2.03 -3.09
N LEU A 179 31.23 1.38 -2.10
CA LEU A 179 30.57 0.53 -1.12
C LEU A 179 30.43 1.25 0.23
N SER A 180 29.45 0.83 1.02
CA SER A 180 29.20 1.37 2.36
C SER A 180 29.68 0.43 3.45
N LEU A 181 30.24 0.99 4.53
CA LEU A 181 30.52 0.23 5.74
C LEU A 181 29.20 -0.11 6.44
N GLY A 182 28.99 -1.40 6.70
CA GLY A 182 27.83 -1.92 7.42
C GLY A 182 28.09 -2.00 8.93
N MET A 183 27.69 -3.13 9.50
CA MET A 183 27.89 -3.46 10.91
C MET A 183 29.37 -3.74 11.20
N VAL A 184 29.88 -3.16 12.28
CA VAL A 184 31.23 -3.39 12.80
C VAL A 184 31.13 -4.09 14.14
N ASN A 185 31.45 -5.38 14.18
CA ASN A 185 31.53 -6.15 15.41
C ASN A 185 32.98 -6.20 15.90
N LYS A 186 33.18 -6.15 17.21
CA LYS A 186 34.49 -6.21 17.83
C LYS A 186 34.51 -7.39 18.79
N ASP A 187 35.59 -8.14 18.76
CA ASP A 187 35.87 -9.15 19.75
C ASP A 187 36.38 -8.52 21.07
N GLU A 188 36.38 -9.28 22.16
CA GLU A 188 36.84 -8.86 23.49
C GLU A 188 38.29 -8.36 23.48
N THR A 189 39.10 -8.88 22.55
CA THR A 189 40.51 -8.52 22.36
C THR A 189 40.71 -7.21 21.58
N ALA A 190 39.67 -6.70 20.90
CA ALA A 190 39.72 -5.48 20.09
C ALA A 190 39.40 -4.21 20.91
N SER A 191 40.05 -4.06 22.06
CA SER A 191 39.88 -2.89 22.93
C SER A 191 40.34 -1.59 22.25
N ASP A 192 41.48 -1.64 21.55
CA ASP A 192 41.96 -0.55 20.71
C ASP A 192 41.56 -0.76 19.25
N THR A 193 40.62 0.07 18.78
CA THR A 193 40.09 -0.02 17.40
C THR A 193 41.07 0.54 16.36
N LEU A 194 42.09 1.32 16.78
CA LEU A 194 43.10 1.86 15.86
C LEU A 194 44.00 0.78 15.27
N TYR A 195 44.29 -0.25 16.06
CA TYR A 195 45.16 -1.37 15.66
C TYR A 195 44.40 -2.66 15.39
N ALA A 196 43.10 -2.71 15.72
CA ALA A 196 42.28 -3.88 15.46
C ALA A 196 42.18 -4.15 13.95
N ARG A 197 42.29 -5.43 13.59
CA ARG A 197 42.29 -5.91 12.21
C ARG A 197 41.05 -6.72 11.91
N VAL A 198 40.61 -6.68 10.67
CA VAL A 198 39.50 -7.50 10.20
C VAL A 198 39.93 -8.96 10.14
N PHE A 199 39.28 -9.83 10.90
CA PHE A 199 39.46 -11.28 10.76
C PHE A 199 38.33 -11.94 9.97
N ARG A 200 37.18 -11.26 9.83
CA ARG A 200 36.03 -11.77 9.09
C ARG A 200 35.24 -10.63 8.47
N GLN A 201 34.66 -10.90 7.30
CA GLN A 201 33.74 -10.00 6.60
C GLN A 201 32.51 -10.76 6.09
N ALA A 202 31.43 -10.02 5.83
CA ALA A 202 30.25 -10.51 5.13
C ALA A 202 29.70 -9.39 4.23
N PRO A 203 29.53 -9.63 2.92
CA PRO A 203 29.74 -10.89 2.19
C PRO A 203 31.21 -11.35 2.09
N GLN A 204 31.43 -12.64 1.80
CA GLN A 204 32.77 -13.21 1.62
C GLN A 204 33.48 -12.59 0.41
N PRO A 205 34.81 -12.40 0.46
CA PRO A 205 35.58 -11.89 -0.66
C PRO A 205 35.42 -12.80 -1.88
N ASN A 206 35.55 -12.23 -3.09
CA ASN A 206 35.46 -12.96 -4.36
C ASN A 206 34.18 -13.77 -4.55
N SER A 207 33.08 -13.44 -3.86
CA SER A 207 31.80 -14.11 -4.11
C SER A 207 31.35 -13.88 -5.55
N THR A 208 30.84 -14.94 -6.19
CA THR A 208 30.35 -14.92 -7.58
C THR A 208 29.16 -13.99 -7.77
N ASP A 209 28.47 -13.63 -6.68
CA ASP A 209 27.25 -12.82 -6.70
C ASP A 209 27.53 -11.31 -6.81
N GLY A 210 28.74 -10.84 -6.47
CA GLY A 210 29.12 -9.42 -6.51
C GLY A 210 28.27 -8.51 -5.61
N LEU A 211 28.58 -7.20 -5.60
CA LEU A 211 27.87 -6.18 -4.81
C LEU A 211 27.34 -5.05 -5.67
N TYR A 212 26.16 -4.54 -5.36
CA TYR A 212 25.65 -3.30 -5.94
C TYR A 212 26.37 -2.08 -5.36
N GLU A 213 26.41 -0.97 -6.09
CA GLU A 213 26.86 0.32 -5.55
C GLU A 213 26.07 0.68 -4.29
N GLY A 214 26.75 1.17 -3.27
CA GLY A 214 26.19 1.47 -1.97
C GLY A 214 25.84 0.25 -1.11
N ALA A 215 26.12 -0.98 -1.57
CA ALA A 215 25.94 -2.17 -0.75
C ALA A 215 26.79 -2.11 0.51
N ARG A 216 26.28 -2.73 1.58
CA ARG A 216 26.90 -2.70 2.91
C ARG A 216 27.77 -3.93 3.13
N VAL A 217 29.01 -3.70 3.55
CA VAL A 217 29.92 -4.77 3.98
C VAL A 217 30.06 -4.75 5.49
N ASN A 218 29.69 -5.85 6.13
CA ASN A 218 29.84 -6.03 7.58
C ASN A 218 31.23 -6.62 7.88
N ILE A 219 31.84 -6.17 8.97
CA ILE A 219 33.18 -6.57 9.37
C ILE A 219 33.24 -6.96 10.85
N TRP A 220 34.16 -7.86 11.18
CA TRP A 220 34.51 -8.25 12.53
C TRP A 220 35.98 -7.98 12.79
N LEU A 221 36.25 -7.27 13.88
CA LEU A 221 37.57 -6.80 14.27
C LEU A 221 38.10 -7.59 15.47
N THR A 222 39.37 -7.96 15.43
CA THR A 222 40.11 -8.60 16.53
C THR A 222 41.40 -7.83 16.80
N GLY A 223 41.83 -7.82 18.06
CA GLY A 223 43.15 -7.35 18.47
C GLY A 223 44.16 -8.49 18.68
N SER A 224 43.70 -9.75 18.62
CA SER A 224 44.54 -10.92 18.84
C SER A 224 45.13 -11.44 17.53
N GLU A 225 46.45 -11.65 17.52
CA GLU A 225 47.18 -12.22 16.39
C GLU A 225 46.88 -13.71 16.21
N GLU A 226 46.59 -14.43 17.30
CA GLU A 226 46.22 -15.86 17.28
C GLU A 226 44.92 -16.11 16.49
N VAL A 227 43.94 -15.21 16.64
CA VAL A 227 42.65 -15.28 15.93
C VAL A 227 42.82 -15.03 14.44
N LEU A 228 43.72 -14.11 14.07
CA LEU A 228 44.05 -13.87 12.66
C LEU A 228 44.72 -15.08 12.03
N GLU A 229 45.67 -15.72 12.73
CA GLU A 229 46.34 -16.91 12.23
C GLU A 229 45.39 -18.10 12.08
N SER A 230 44.46 -18.32 13.02
CA SER A 230 43.50 -19.44 12.93
C SER A 230 42.54 -19.28 11.75
N GLU A 231 42.03 -18.08 11.52
CA GLU A 231 41.05 -17.78 10.46
C GLU A 231 41.72 -17.77 9.09
N SER A 232 42.98 -17.32 8.99
CA SER A 232 43.75 -17.39 7.74
C SER A 232 43.91 -18.84 7.24
N LYS A 233 44.18 -19.78 8.15
CA LYS A 233 44.33 -21.21 7.84
C LYS A 233 43.01 -21.86 7.40
N GLN A 234 41.89 -21.40 7.95
CA GLN A 234 40.56 -21.89 7.57
C GLN A 234 40.13 -21.38 6.19
N ASN A 235 40.46 -20.14 5.83
CA ASN A 235 40.11 -19.59 4.52
C ASN A 235 40.89 -20.26 3.37
N ILE A 236 42.12 -20.75 3.61
CA ILE A 236 42.94 -21.46 2.60
C ILE A 236 42.44 -22.89 2.34
N GLN A 237 41.69 -23.51 3.26
CA GLN A 237 41.17 -24.88 3.11
C GLN A 237 39.84 -24.97 2.34
N ILE A 238 39.27 -23.84 1.92
CA ILE A 238 37.94 -23.76 1.30
C ILE A 238 38.04 -23.36 -0.20
N GLU A 239 39.23 -23.04 -0.71
CA GLU A 239 39.53 -22.92 -2.16
C GLU A 239 39.83 -24.29 -2.80
#